data_AF-A0A5E7JDU3-F1
#
_entry.id   AF-A0A5E7JDU3-F1
#
_cell.length_a   1.000
_cell.length_b   1.000
_cell.length_c   1.000
_cell.angle_alpha   90.00
_cell.angle_beta   90.00
_cell.angle_gamma   90.00
#
_symmetry.space_group_name_H-M   'P 1'
#
loop_
_entity.id
_entity.type
_entity.pdbx_description
1 polymer ?
#
loop_
_entity_poly.entity_id
_entity_poly.type
_entity_poly.pdbx_seq_one_letter_code
_entity_poly.pdbx_strand_id
1 'polypeptide(L)'
;MRFKKLTASLAMVQVLILSGSASAQQLVNDTAIKAQLHQPQPYELTLGTFINLTLERVDPNQVSAMVYQNVYDNFENITIPKGSRLFGRQVAKVNDTRDVYFNEIQLSSTGQTYTLEPPLQATGPLGEAGIVDFKPAAIAGTMLRKDLIFPH
;
A
#
# COMPACT_ATOMS: atom_id res chain seq x y z
N MET A 1 -45.65 81.64 1.10
CA MET A 1 -46.02 80.75 -0.02
C MET A 1 -45.12 79.51 0.03
N ARG A 2 -45.70 78.37 0.47
CA ARG A 2 -45.41 76.96 0.11
C ARG A 2 -44.00 76.32 0.28
N PHE A 3 -43.98 75.33 1.20
CA PHE A 3 -43.27 74.02 1.23
C PHE A 3 -41.73 74.01 1.33
N LYS A 4 -41.07 73.24 2.21
CA LYS A 4 -41.11 71.77 2.44
C LYS A 4 -40.71 71.46 3.91
N LYS A 5 -41.50 70.72 4.68
CA LYS A 5 -41.41 69.26 4.99
C LYS A 5 -39.99 68.83 5.42
N LEU A 6 -39.76 68.62 6.72
CA LEU A 6 -39.91 67.35 7.49
C LEU A 6 -38.73 66.41 7.29
N THR A 7 -37.98 66.14 8.39
CA THR A 7 -37.70 64.81 8.99
C THR A 7 -36.55 64.97 9.99
N ALA A 8 -36.84 65.04 11.30
CA ALA A 8 -37.08 63.91 12.20
C ALA A 8 -35.77 63.14 12.51
N SER A 9 -35.18 63.53 13.63
CA SER A 9 -33.91 63.06 14.18
C SER A 9 -33.96 61.58 14.57
N LEU A 10 -32.91 60.87 14.20
CA LEU A 10 -32.57 59.49 14.56
C LEU A 10 -32.81 59.17 16.04
N ALA A 11 -33.65 58.17 16.31
CA ALA A 11 -33.53 57.30 17.47
C ALA A 11 -34.30 56.00 17.22
N MET A 12 -33.59 54.95 16.81
CA MET A 12 -34.07 53.57 16.98
C MET A 12 -32.95 52.76 17.61
N VAL A 13 -33.09 52.56 18.92
CA VAL A 13 -32.46 51.49 19.68
C VAL A 13 -33.20 50.21 19.34
N GLN A 14 -32.53 49.23 18.74
CA GLN A 14 -32.95 47.84 18.81
C GLN A 14 -31.72 46.96 19.05
N VAL A 15 -31.63 46.50 20.30
CA VAL A 15 -30.84 45.35 20.72
C VAL A 15 -31.52 44.11 20.14
N LEU A 16 -30.84 43.37 19.28
CA LEU A 16 -31.15 41.97 19.01
C LEU A 16 -29.86 41.17 19.03
N ILE A 17 -29.66 40.56 20.18
CA ILE A 17 -28.71 39.48 20.43
C ILE A 17 -29.22 38.29 19.62
N LEU A 18 -28.52 37.95 18.54
CA LEU A 18 -28.55 36.60 17.99
C LEU A 18 -27.12 36.05 18.06
N SER A 19 -26.84 35.50 19.23
CA SER A 19 -25.84 34.46 19.45
C SER A 19 -26.17 33.26 18.57
N GLY A 20 -25.68 33.29 17.34
CA GLY A 20 -25.37 32.10 16.56
C GLY A 20 -23.88 32.16 16.28
N SER A 21 -23.08 31.54 17.15
CA SER A 21 -21.71 31.19 16.79
C SER A 21 -21.81 30.27 15.59
N ALA A 22 -21.72 30.84 14.39
CA ALA A 22 -21.25 30.11 13.23
C ALA A 22 -19.85 29.63 13.60
N SER A 23 -19.79 28.44 14.18
CA SER A 23 -18.56 27.70 14.28
C SER A 23 -18.23 27.41 12.83
N ALA A 24 -17.39 28.25 12.22
CA ALA A 24 -16.61 27.81 11.09
C ALA A 24 -15.94 26.54 11.58
N GLN A 25 -16.45 25.39 11.12
CA GLN A 25 -15.87 24.11 11.41
C GLN A 25 -14.40 24.27 11.09
N GLN A 26 -13.59 24.16 12.14
CA GLN A 26 -12.15 24.22 12.08
C GLN A 26 -11.75 23.40 10.87
N LEU A 27 -11.24 24.08 9.84
CA LEU A 27 -10.63 23.43 8.70
C LEU A 27 -9.73 22.37 9.30
N VAL A 28 -10.03 21.12 8.95
CA VAL A 28 -9.14 19.98 9.19
C VAL A 28 -7.75 20.51 8.89
N ASN A 29 -6.84 20.38 9.86
CA ASN A 29 -5.42 20.63 9.61
C ASN A 29 -5.02 19.62 8.52
N ASP A 30 -5.22 19.99 7.26
CA ASP A 30 -4.61 19.38 6.10
C ASP A 30 -3.13 19.68 6.27
N THR A 31 -2.45 18.84 7.05
CA THR A 31 -1.00 18.87 7.17
C THR A 31 -0.47 18.85 5.75
N ALA A 32 0.17 19.95 5.33
CA ALA A 32 0.73 20.07 4.00
C ALA A 32 1.58 18.84 3.71
N ILE A 33 1.16 18.04 2.72
CA ILE A 33 1.93 16.87 2.30
C ILE A 33 3.18 17.39 1.60
N LYS A 34 4.31 17.35 2.31
CA LYS A 34 5.61 17.60 1.70
C LYS A 34 6.02 16.34 0.94
N ALA A 35 6.18 16.47 -0.37
CA ALA A 35 6.82 15.43 -1.16
C ALA A 35 8.24 15.21 -0.62
N GLN A 36 8.54 13.99 -0.18
CA GLN A 36 9.90 13.57 0.11
C GLN A 36 10.48 12.99 -1.19
N LEU A 37 11.58 13.57 -1.66
CA LEU A 37 12.33 13.01 -2.78
C LEU A 37 13.13 11.82 -2.27
N HIS A 38 12.61 10.62 -2.52
CA HIS A 38 13.36 9.38 -2.32
C HIS A 38 14.40 9.24 -3.45
N GLN A 39 15.64 8.93 -3.08
CA GLN A 39 16.71 8.64 -4.03
C GLN A 39 16.96 7.13 -4.00
N PRO A 40 16.54 6.38 -5.04
CA PRO A 40 16.71 4.93 -5.04
C PRO A 40 18.19 4.57 -5.07
N GLN A 41 18.56 3.52 -4.32
CA GLN A 41 19.91 2.96 -4.34
C GLN A 41 20.01 1.78 -5.32
N PRO A 42 21.20 1.48 -5.87
CA PRO A 42 21.40 0.25 -6.63
C PRO A 42 21.00 -0.97 -5.80
N TYR A 43 20.33 -1.92 -6.44
CA TYR A 43 19.74 -3.13 -5.87
C TYR A 43 18.57 -2.91 -4.90
N GLU A 44 18.02 -1.71 -4.87
CA GLU A 44 16.83 -1.41 -4.10
C GLU A 44 15.55 -1.68 -4.91
N LEU A 45 14.70 -2.57 -4.39
CA LEU A 45 13.33 -2.71 -4.86
C LEU A 45 12.42 -1.79 -4.06
N THR A 46 11.59 -1.04 -4.76
CA THR A 46 10.69 -0.07 -4.14
C THR A 46 9.38 -0.71 -3.70
N LEU A 47 8.74 -0.10 -2.70
CA LEU A 47 7.35 -0.32 -2.33
C LEU A 47 6.47 -0.44 -3.58
N GLY A 48 5.61 -1.45 -3.61
CA GLY A 48 4.69 -1.67 -4.73
C GLY A 48 5.27 -2.51 -5.87
N THR A 49 6.55 -2.87 -5.82
CA THR A 49 7.14 -3.81 -6.79
C THR A 49 6.39 -5.14 -6.73
N PHE A 50 5.84 -5.55 -7.86
CA PHE A 50 5.12 -6.80 -8.03
C PHE A 50 6.09 -7.93 -8.39
N ILE A 51 5.96 -9.06 -7.69
CA ILE A 51 6.79 -10.24 -7.89
C ILE A 51 5.91 -11.36 -8.43
N ASN A 52 6.27 -11.84 -9.62
CA ASN A 52 5.57 -12.87 -10.37
C ASN A 52 5.91 -14.28 -9.83
N LEU A 53 4.90 -15.01 -9.35
CA LEU A 53 5.06 -16.29 -8.66
C LEU A 53 4.36 -17.47 -9.33
N THR A 54 4.94 -18.66 -9.18
CA THR A 54 4.29 -19.94 -9.48
C THR A 54 4.27 -20.77 -8.21
N LEU A 55 3.09 -21.23 -7.78
CA LEU A 55 2.97 -22.03 -6.56
C LEU A 55 3.63 -23.40 -6.77
N GLU A 56 4.55 -23.78 -5.88
CA GLU A 56 5.22 -25.09 -5.91
C GLU A 56 4.54 -26.06 -4.92
N ARG A 57 4.35 -25.61 -3.67
CA ARG A 57 3.66 -26.36 -2.61
C ARG A 57 2.51 -25.55 -2.06
N VAL A 58 1.35 -26.19 -1.91
CA VAL A 58 0.11 -25.60 -1.41
C VAL A 58 -0.45 -26.38 -0.21
N ASP A 59 0.38 -26.53 0.82
CA ASP A 59 -0.09 -27.00 2.14
C ASP A 59 -0.45 -25.78 3.00
N PRO A 60 -1.61 -25.74 3.69
CA PRO A 60 -1.99 -24.59 4.52
C PRO A 60 -0.95 -24.18 5.56
N ASN A 61 -0.18 -25.13 6.09
CA ASN A 61 0.88 -24.87 7.07
C ASN A 61 2.23 -24.56 6.42
N GLN A 62 2.40 -24.90 5.13
CA GLN A 62 3.64 -24.71 4.40
C GLN A 62 3.37 -24.47 2.91
N VAL A 63 3.35 -23.19 2.53
CA VAL A 63 3.23 -22.75 1.14
C VAL A 63 4.61 -22.36 0.62
N SER A 64 4.95 -22.81 -0.57
CA SER A 64 6.14 -22.33 -1.28
C SER A 64 5.80 -21.91 -2.70
N ALA A 65 6.46 -20.86 -3.18
CA ALA A 65 6.26 -20.33 -4.51
C ALA A 65 7.60 -19.92 -5.14
N MET A 66 7.75 -20.18 -6.43
CA MET A 66 8.94 -19.81 -7.20
C MET A 66 8.71 -18.50 -7.94
N VAL A 67 9.71 -17.61 -7.90
CA VAL A 67 9.78 -16.42 -8.73
C VAL A 67 10.06 -16.84 -10.18
N TYR A 68 9.11 -16.65 -11.10
CA TYR A 68 9.24 -17.17 -12.48
C TYR A 68 9.82 -16.15 -13.48
N GLN A 69 10.02 -14.90 -13.07
CA GLN A 69 10.66 -13.83 -13.83
C GLN A 69 11.66 -13.08 -12.94
N ASN A 70 12.76 -12.60 -13.52
CA ASN A 70 13.68 -11.71 -12.79
C ASN A 70 12.95 -10.45 -12.33
N VAL A 71 13.25 -10.00 -11.12
CA VAL A 71 12.79 -8.72 -10.58
C VAL A 71 13.95 -7.74 -10.62
N TYR A 72 13.72 -6.60 -11.24
CA TYR A 72 14.73 -5.58 -11.49
C TYR A 72 14.53 -4.38 -10.58
N ASP A 73 15.63 -3.74 -10.18
CA ASP A 73 15.60 -2.41 -9.58
C ASP A 73 15.42 -1.30 -10.64
N ASN A 74 15.45 -0.04 -10.20
CA ASN A 74 15.37 1.13 -11.09
C ASN A 74 16.63 1.34 -11.97
N PHE A 75 17.67 0.54 -11.78
CA PHE A 75 18.96 0.61 -12.47
C PHE A 75 19.21 -0.60 -13.38
N GLU A 76 18.18 -1.42 -13.62
CA GLU A 76 18.23 -2.65 -14.43
C GLU A 76 19.11 -3.77 -13.84
N ASN A 77 19.46 -3.69 -12.55
CA ASN A 77 20.09 -4.80 -11.85
C ASN A 77 19.06 -5.86 -11.48
N ILE A 78 19.45 -7.14 -11.54
CA ILE A 78 18.60 -8.24 -11.09
C ILE A 78 18.69 -8.35 -9.57
N THR A 79 17.68 -7.85 -8.86
CA THR A 79 17.63 -7.90 -7.39
C THR A 79 17.08 -9.24 -6.88
N ILE A 80 16.04 -9.77 -7.52
CA ILE A 80 15.54 -11.12 -7.23
C ILE A 80 15.62 -11.93 -8.53
N PRO A 81 16.59 -12.85 -8.63
CA PRO A 81 16.71 -13.68 -9.82
C PRO A 81 15.56 -14.69 -9.92
N LYS A 82 15.20 -15.03 -11.16
CA LYS A 82 14.30 -16.14 -11.46
C LYS A 82 14.78 -17.42 -10.77
N GLY A 83 13.83 -18.21 -10.29
CA GLY A 83 14.08 -19.44 -9.53
C GLY A 83 14.26 -19.22 -8.03
N SER A 84 14.31 -17.97 -7.55
CA SER A 84 14.21 -17.68 -6.10
C SER A 84 12.89 -18.20 -5.55
N ARG A 85 12.86 -18.59 -4.28
CA ARG A 85 11.68 -19.21 -3.65
C ARG A 85 11.21 -18.42 -2.46
N LEU A 86 9.91 -18.19 -2.36
CA LEU A 86 9.27 -17.68 -1.16
C LEU A 86 8.66 -18.82 -0.36
N PHE A 87 8.74 -18.69 0.97
CA PHE A 87 8.16 -19.64 1.92
C PHE A 87 7.22 -18.92 2.88
N GLY A 88 6.13 -19.58 3.21
CA GLY A 88 5.06 -18.98 3.99
C GLY A 88 4.02 -19.99 4.43
N ARG A 89 2.87 -19.47 4.87
CA ARG A 89 1.71 -20.27 5.28
C ARG A 89 0.41 -19.54 4.99
N GLN A 90 -0.68 -20.30 4.91
CA GLN A 90 -2.02 -19.75 4.91
C GLN A 90 -2.36 -19.27 6.33
N VAL A 91 -2.90 -18.06 6.46
CA VAL A 91 -3.36 -17.49 7.74
C VAL A 91 -4.88 -17.49 7.86
N ALA A 92 -5.59 -17.39 6.74
CA ALA A 92 -7.04 -17.39 6.70
C ALA A 92 -7.57 -17.93 5.36
N LYS A 93 -8.84 -18.30 5.37
CA LYS A 93 -9.62 -18.60 4.16
C LYS A 93 -10.98 -17.94 4.29
N VAL A 94 -11.33 -17.08 3.35
CA VAL A 94 -12.63 -16.43 3.27
C VAL A 94 -13.25 -16.81 1.92
N ASN A 95 -14.35 -17.55 1.96
CA ASN A 95 -14.93 -18.20 0.78
C ASN A 95 -13.87 -19.04 0.06
N ASP A 96 -13.62 -18.78 -1.23
CA ASP A 96 -12.61 -19.47 -2.03
C ASP A 96 -11.27 -18.75 -2.08
N THR A 97 -11.14 -17.59 -1.42
CA THR A 97 -9.88 -16.84 -1.34
C THR A 97 -9.09 -17.26 -0.12
N ARG A 98 -7.80 -17.55 -0.31
CA ARG A 98 -6.87 -17.91 0.75
C ARG A 98 -5.86 -16.79 0.96
N ASP A 99 -5.76 -16.35 2.21
CA ASP A 99 -4.74 -15.40 2.62
C ASP A 99 -3.48 -16.17 2.99
N VAL A 100 -2.45 -15.99 2.17
CA VAL A 100 -1.13 -16.57 2.39
C VAL A 100 -0.14 -15.44 2.63
N TYR A 101 0.75 -15.62 3.61
CA TYR A 101 1.84 -14.69 3.87
C TYR A 101 3.17 -15.41 3.76
N PHE A 102 4.07 -14.85 2.96
CA PHE A 102 5.45 -15.27 2.82
C PHE A 102 6.33 -14.50 3.79
N ASN A 103 6.99 -15.21 4.70
CA ASN A 103 7.87 -14.63 5.71
C ASN A 103 9.35 -14.83 5.37
N GLU A 104 9.67 -15.63 4.36
CA GLU A 104 11.06 -15.92 3.95
C GLU A 104 11.19 -15.96 2.43
N ILE A 105 12.37 -15.60 1.95
CA ILE A 105 12.79 -15.76 0.56
C ILE A 105 14.20 -16.35 0.47
N GLN A 106 14.35 -17.42 -0.30
CA GLN A 106 15.64 -17.94 -0.71
C GLN A 106 16.02 -17.41 -2.09
N LEU A 107 17.14 -16.71 -2.19
CA LEU A 107 17.64 -16.21 -3.46
C LEU A 107 18.35 -17.32 -4.25
N SER A 108 18.02 -17.46 -5.53
CA SER A 108 18.63 -18.48 -6.38
C SER A 108 20.10 -18.18 -6.73
N SER A 109 20.52 -16.91 -6.68
CA SER A 109 21.91 -16.50 -6.95
C SER A 109 22.89 -16.94 -5.85
N THR A 110 22.46 -16.88 -4.58
CA THR A 110 23.33 -17.12 -3.42
C THR A 110 22.95 -18.37 -2.62
N GLY A 111 21.74 -18.89 -2.80
CA GLY A 111 21.15 -19.96 -1.99
C GLY A 111 20.78 -19.53 -0.56
N GLN A 112 21.07 -18.28 -0.18
CA GLN A 112 20.79 -17.74 1.15
C GLN A 112 19.31 -17.46 1.32
N THR A 113 18.82 -17.66 2.54
CA THR A 113 17.44 -17.37 2.93
C THR A 113 17.39 -16.12 3.79
N TYR A 114 16.49 -15.21 3.44
CA TYR A 114 16.28 -13.94 4.12
C TYR A 114 14.86 -13.88 4.68
N THR A 115 14.74 -13.35 5.89
CA THR A 115 13.43 -13.06 6.49
C THR A 115 12.83 -11.80 5.86
N LEU A 116 11.55 -11.87 5.53
CA LEU A 116 10.75 -10.78 4.99
C LEU A 116 9.98 -10.11 6.14
N GLU A 117 10.38 -8.88 6.48
CA GLU A 117 9.71 -8.07 7.50
C GLU A 117 9.28 -6.72 6.93
N PRO A 118 7.98 -6.46 6.68
CA PRO A 118 6.87 -7.32 6.98
C PRO A 118 6.79 -8.52 6.02
N PRO A 119 6.10 -9.61 6.43
CA PRO A 119 5.74 -10.69 5.53
C PRO A 119 4.97 -10.16 4.32
N LEU A 120 5.20 -10.76 3.16
CA LEU A 120 4.56 -10.39 1.92
C LEU A 120 3.27 -11.19 1.73
N GLN A 121 2.15 -10.49 1.50
CA GLN A 121 0.86 -11.15 1.24
C GLN A 121 0.84 -11.68 -0.19
N ALA A 122 0.42 -12.93 -0.37
CA ALA A 122 0.18 -13.46 -1.69
C ALA A 122 -1.03 -12.79 -2.34
N THR A 123 -0.93 -12.60 -3.65
CA THR A 123 -1.98 -12.04 -4.49
C THR A 123 -2.31 -13.03 -5.60
N GLY A 124 -3.42 -12.82 -6.28
CA GLY A 124 -3.62 -13.40 -7.60
C GLY A 124 -2.68 -12.79 -8.65
N PRO A 125 -2.76 -13.27 -9.89
CA PRO A 125 -1.85 -12.88 -10.96
C PRO A 125 -1.94 -11.41 -11.36
N LEU A 126 -3.03 -10.71 -11.00
CA LEU A 126 -3.26 -9.31 -11.34
C LEU A 126 -3.15 -8.37 -10.12
N GLY A 127 -2.68 -8.88 -8.98
CA GLY A 127 -2.46 -8.10 -7.76
C GLY A 127 -3.68 -8.02 -6.84
N GLU A 128 -4.76 -8.73 -7.13
CA GLU A 128 -5.89 -8.89 -6.20
C GLU A 128 -5.46 -9.64 -4.93
N ALA A 129 -5.97 -9.24 -3.77
CA ALA A 129 -5.55 -9.79 -2.49
C ALA A 129 -5.97 -11.27 -2.34
N GLY A 130 -5.01 -12.10 -1.88
CA GLY A 130 -5.22 -13.52 -1.64
C GLY A 130 -5.17 -14.37 -2.91
N ILE A 131 -5.26 -15.69 -2.74
CA ILE A 131 -5.19 -16.67 -3.83
C ILE A 131 -6.52 -17.41 -3.94
N VAL A 132 -7.12 -17.37 -5.13
CA VAL A 132 -8.31 -18.18 -5.47
C VAL A 132 -7.88 -19.56 -5.99
N ASP A 133 -6.97 -19.61 -6.98
CA ASP A 133 -6.48 -20.85 -7.58
C ASP A 133 -5.33 -21.47 -6.75
N PHE A 134 -5.67 -22.10 -5.63
CA PHE A 134 -4.70 -22.64 -4.68
C PHE A 134 -4.33 -24.10 -4.99
N LYS A 135 -3.55 -24.30 -6.06
CA LYS A 135 -3.03 -25.59 -6.50
C LYS A 135 -1.56 -25.47 -6.96
N PRO A 136 -0.78 -26.56 -7.02
CA PRO A 136 0.56 -26.52 -7.60
C PRO A 136 0.51 -26.01 -9.06
N ALA A 137 1.58 -25.33 -9.47
CA ALA A 137 1.75 -24.68 -10.76
C ALA A 137 0.77 -23.54 -11.09
N ALA A 138 -0.11 -23.12 -10.17
CA ALA A 138 -0.93 -21.94 -10.36
C ALA A 138 -0.07 -20.66 -10.36
N ILE A 139 -0.46 -19.70 -11.19
CA ILE A 139 0.17 -18.37 -11.24
C ILE A 139 -0.41 -17.50 -10.13
N ALA A 140 0.48 -16.85 -9.40
CA ALA A 140 0.16 -15.95 -8.31
C ALA A 140 1.13 -14.77 -8.35
N GLY A 141 0.96 -13.84 -7.41
CA GLY A 141 1.89 -12.76 -7.20
C GLY A 141 2.14 -12.49 -5.73
N THR A 142 3.00 -11.52 -5.49
CA THR A 142 3.06 -10.79 -4.23
C THR A 142 3.58 -9.39 -4.50
N MET A 143 3.45 -8.50 -3.53
CA MET A 143 3.86 -7.10 -3.69
C MET A 143 4.65 -6.64 -2.48
N LEU A 144 5.75 -5.92 -2.73
CA LEU A 144 6.53 -5.31 -1.66
C LEU A 144 5.72 -4.27 -0.90
N ARG A 145 5.75 -4.38 0.43
CA ARG A 145 5.07 -3.45 1.35
C ARG A 145 5.98 -2.38 1.94
N LYS A 146 7.26 -2.44 1.62
CA LYS A 146 8.31 -1.47 1.92
C LYS A 146 9.46 -1.66 0.95
N ASP A 147 10.36 -0.70 0.91
CA ASP A 147 11.60 -0.83 0.14
C ASP A 147 12.46 -1.98 0.71
N LEU A 148 13.14 -2.69 -0.18
CA LEU A 148 13.88 -3.90 0.13
C LEU A 148 15.20 -3.95 -0.65
N ILE A 149 16.29 -4.21 0.07
CA ILE A 149 17.62 -4.43 -0.51
C ILE A 149 18.10 -5.78 0.01
N PHE A 150 18.53 -6.65 -0.91
CA PHE A 150 19.24 -7.87 -0.53
C PHE A 150 20.75 -7.67 -0.60
N PRO A 151 21.55 -8.41 0.18
CA PRO A 151 22.97 -8.52 -0.08
C PRO A 151 23.20 -9.23 -1.43
N HIS A 152 24.05 -8.65 -2.27
CA HIS A 152 24.43 -9.14 -3.61
C HIS A 152 25.85 -9.67 -3.66
#